data_AF-A0A8I1B7Y5-F1
#
_entry.id   AF-A0A8I1B7Y5-F1
#
_cell.length_a   1.000
_cell.length_b   1.000
_cell.length_c   1.000
_cell.angle_alpha   90.00
_cell.angle_beta   90.00
_cell.angle_gamma   90.00
#
_symmetry.space_group_name_H-M   'P 1'
#
loop_
_entity.id
_entity.type
_entity.pdbx_description
1 polymer ?
#
loop_
_entity_poly.entity_id
_entity_poly.type
_entity_poly.pdbx_seq_one_letter_code
_entity_poly.pdbx_strand_id
1 'polypeptide(L)' 'YQVRKKVGDIGATLPQGVQGPFFNDEFGDVYTNIYTLAGDGFSPAQLRDYADNLRTVLLRVPGVAKVDYFGEQPEHVY' A
#
# COMPACT_ATOMS: atom_id res chain seq x y z
N TYR A 1 -0.93 19.08 -4.86
CA TYR A 1 -2.32 19.40 -5.28
C TYR A 1 -2.44 19.75 -6.77
N GLN A 2 -1.74 20.78 -7.29
CA GLN A 2 -1.92 21.21 -8.70
C GLN A 2 -1.62 20.13 -9.74
N VAL A 3 -0.62 19.27 -9.49
CA VAL A 3 -0.27 18.18 -10.41
C VAL A 3 -1.37 17.11 -10.44
N ARG A 4 -1.84 16.65 -9.28
CA ARG A 4 -2.99 15.73 -9.15
C ARG A 4 -4.19 16.19 -9.97
N LYS A 5 -4.55 17.46 -9.86
CA LYS A 5 -5.68 18.05 -10.59
C LYS A 5 -5.46 17.99 -12.10
N LYS A 6 -4.29 18.47 -12.57
CA LYS A 6 -3.93 18.44 -14.00
C LYS A 6 -3.93 17.02 -14.58
N VAL A 7 -3.47 16.04 -13.82
CA VAL A 7 -3.50 14.62 -14.21
C VAL A 7 -4.95 14.15 -14.37
N GLY A 8 -5.85 14.52 -13.46
CA GLY A 8 -7.28 14.24 -13.61
C GLY A 8 -7.91 14.91 -14.84
N ASP A 9 -7.58 16.17 -15.09
CA ASP A 9 -8.17 16.97 -16.18
C ASP A 9 -7.84 16.41 -17.58
N ILE A 10 -6.66 15.79 -17.77
CA ILE A 10 -6.26 15.21 -19.06
C ILE A 10 -6.85 13.82 -19.33
N GLY A 11 -7.48 13.18 -18.34
CA GLY A 11 -8.03 11.83 -18.50
C GLY A 11 -9.01 11.72 -19.66
N ALA A 12 -9.82 12.76 -19.89
CA ALA A 12 -10.77 12.82 -20.99
C ALA A 12 -10.13 12.97 -22.39
N THR A 13 -8.84 13.30 -22.47
CA THR A 13 -8.09 13.41 -23.73
C THR A 13 -7.46 12.09 -24.17
N LEU A 14 -7.55 11.05 -23.34
CA LEU A 14 -6.92 9.77 -23.61
C LEU A 14 -7.77 8.92 -24.57
N PRO A 15 -7.13 8.08 -25.40
CA PRO A 15 -7.84 7.12 -26.24
C PRO A 15 -8.78 6.20 -25.45
N GLN A 16 -9.83 5.72 -26.10
CA GLN A 16 -10.71 4.72 -25.51
C GLN A 16 -9.94 3.46 -25.11
N GLY A 17 -10.29 2.91 -23.94
CA GLY A 17 -9.65 1.72 -23.38
C GLY A 17 -8.45 2.02 -22.49
N VAL A 18 -7.97 3.26 -22.41
CA VAL A 18 -6.92 3.64 -21.46
C VAL A 18 -7.50 3.70 -20.04
N GLN A 19 -6.88 2.96 -19.12
CA GLN A 19 -7.15 3.06 -17.69
C GLN A 19 -6.13 4.02 -17.05
N GLY A 20 -6.63 5.08 -16.42
CA GLY A 20 -5.81 6.16 -15.86
C GLY A 20 -6.07 7.51 -16.55
N PRO A 21 -5.23 8.53 -16.30
CA PRO A 21 -3.92 8.48 -15.64
C PRO A 21 -4.05 8.55 -14.10
N PHE A 22 -3.12 7.91 -13.40
CA PHE A 22 -3.08 7.90 -11.93
C PHE A 22 -1.96 8.81 -11.43
N PHE A 23 -2.26 9.60 -10.40
CA PHE A 23 -1.25 10.41 -9.72
C PHE A 23 -0.75 9.66 -8.49
N ASN A 24 0.55 9.34 -8.47
CA ASN A 24 1.21 8.70 -7.34
C ASN A 24 1.78 9.77 -6.38
N ASP A 25 1.10 9.98 -5.26
CA ASP A 25 1.56 10.89 -4.18
C ASP A 25 2.71 10.29 -3.36
N GLU A 26 2.95 8.98 -3.47
CA GLU A 26 3.88 8.20 -2.66
C GLU A 26 5.25 8.02 -3.32
N PHE A 27 5.49 8.64 -4.49
CA PHE A 27 6.75 8.49 -5.23
C PHE A 27 7.99 8.90 -4.42
N GLY A 28 7.84 9.79 -3.45
CA GLY A 28 8.92 10.24 -2.57
C GLY A 28 9.07 9.42 -1.28
N ASP A 29 8.25 8.38 -1.07
CA ASP A 29 8.29 7.60 0.16
C ASP A 29 9.62 6.82 0.26
N VAL A 30 10.29 6.98 1.40
CA VAL A 30 11.53 6.24 1.71
C VAL A 30 11.29 5.33 2.89
N TYR A 31 11.43 4.02 2.67
CA TYR A 31 11.34 3.02 3.73
C TYR A 31 12.68 2.92 4.45
N THR A 32 12.72 3.36 5.70
CA THR A 32 13.93 3.26 6.54
C THR A 32 14.11 1.84 7.11
N ASN A 33 13.01 1.14 7.34
CA ASN A 33 13.01 -0.20 7.93
C ASN A 33 12.13 -1.12 7.09
N ILE A 34 12.62 -2.32 6.82
CA ILE A 34 11.89 -3.39 6.14
C ILE A 34 12.02 -4.64 7.00
N TYR A 35 10.89 -5.29 7.28
CA TYR A 35 10.82 -6.47 8.13
C TYR A 35 10.11 -7.60 7.37
N THR A 36 10.56 -8.83 7.62
CA THR A 36 9.89 -10.04 7.14
C THR A 36 9.18 -10.69 8.31
N LEU A 37 7.90 -11.02 8.11
CA LEU A 37 7.12 -11.80 9.07
C LEU A 37 7.09 -13.26 8.61
N ALA A 38 7.49 -14.18 9.50
CA ALA A 38 7.44 -15.61 9.28
C ALA A 38 6.93 -16.30 10.55
N GLY A 39 6.16 -17.38 10.38
CA GLY A 39 5.67 -18.21 11.48
C GLY A 39 5.43 -19.63 10.99
N ASP A 40 6.14 -20.59 11.57
CA ASP A 40 5.97 -22.01 11.25
C ASP A 40 4.60 -22.51 11.73
N GLY A 41 3.92 -23.28 10.89
CA GLY A 41 2.56 -23.78 11.15
C GLY A 41 1.44 -22.74 11.06
N PHE A 42 1.73 -21.48 10.71
CA PHE A 42 0.70 -20.45 10.49
C PHE A 42 0.28 -20.37 9.02
N SER A 43 -1.01 -20.17 8.78
CA SER A 43 -1.49 -19.85 7.44
C SER A 43 -1.14 -18.41 7.05
N PRO A 44 -1.06 -18.09 5.75
CA PRO A 44 -0.86 -16.72 5.29
C PRO A 44 -1.90 -15.73 5.86
N ALA A 45 -3.15 -16.15 6.03
CA ALA A 45 -4.20 -15.34 6.63
C ALA A 45 -3.92 -15.04 8.12
N GLN A 46 -3.47 -16.02 8.89
CA GLN A 46 -3.12 -15.79 10.30
C GLN A 46 -1.89 -14.87 10.44
N LEU A 47 -0.91 -15.02 9.56
CA LEU A 47 0.23 -14.10 9.50
C LEU A 47 -0.23 -12.68 9.13
N ARG A 48 -1.24 -12.57 8.27
CA ARG A 48 -1.82 -11.29 7.86
C ARG A 48 -2.55 -10.59 9.01
N ASP A 49 -3.36 -11.31 9.76
CA ASP A 49 -4.03 -10.81 10.96
C ASP A 49 -3.02 -10.30 11.99
N TYR A 50 -1.93 -11.05 12.18
CA TYR A 50 -0.84 -10.63 13.06
C TYR A 50 -0.14 -9.37 12.53
N ALA A 51 0.10 -9.29 11.23
CA ALA A 51 0.70 -8.13 10.58
C ALA A 51 -0.17 -6.86 10.76
N ASP A 52 -1.50 -6.97 10.73
CA ASP A 52 -2.43 -5.87 11.01
C ASP A 52 -2.35 -5.33 12.44
N ASN A 53 -2.21 -6.24 13.39
CA ASN A 53 -1.97 -5.85 14.78
C ASN A 53 -0.63 -5.13 14.91
N LEU A 54 0.43 -5.66 14.29
CA LEU A 54 1.76 -5.06 14.31
C LEU A 54 1.75 -3.65 13.68
N ARG A 55 1.11 -3.50 12.51
CA ARG A 55 0.94 -2.20 11.84
C ARG A 55 0.26 -1.18 12.74
N THR A 56 -0.82 -1.57 13.42
CA THR A 56 -1.55 -0.70 14.35
C THR A 56 -0.66 -0.19 15.49
N VAL A 57 0.23 -1.05 16.00
CA VAL A 57 1.19 -0.65 17.04
C VAL A 57 2.28 0.26 16.47
N LEU A 58 2.85 -0.10 15.32
CA LEU A 58 3.93 0.67 14.68
C LEU A 58 3.49 2.09 14.29
N LEU A 59 2.26 2.26 13.82
CA LEU A 59 1.70 3.57 13.49
C LEU A 59 1.55 4.51 14.71
N ARG A 60 1.65 3.98 15.95
CA ARG A 60 1.65 4.80 17.17
C ARG A 60 3.04 5.23 17.61
N VAL A 61 4.10 4.69 17.01
CA VAL A 61 5.47 5.03 17.35
C VAL A 61 5.77 6.45 16.83
N PRO A 62 6.29 7.36 17.67
CA PRO A 62 6.66 8.71 17.22
C PRO A 62 7.62 8.66 16.02
N GLY A 63 7.28 9.41 14.97
CA GLY A 63 8.08 9.48 13.75
C GLY A 63 7.72 8.44 12.68
N VAL A 64 6.81 7.49 12.97
CA VAL A 64 6.28 6.59 11.94
C VAL A 64 5.11 7.29 11.23
N ALA A 65 5.33 7.65 9.96
CA ALA A 65 4.30 8.27 9.13
C ALA A 65 3.46 7.25 8.36
N LYS A 66 4.06 6.11 7.99
CA LYS A 66 3.45 5.08 7.14
C LYS A 66 3.99 3.70 7.48
N VAL A 67 3.14 2.67 7.34
CA VAL A 67 3.49 1.26 7.44
C VAL A 67 2.68 0.52 6.38
N ASP A 68 3.38 -0.15 5.47
CA ASP A 68 2.80 -0.84 4.32
C ASP A 68 3.17 -2.32 4.29
N TYR A 69 2.37 -3.11 3.57
CA TYR A 69 2.63 -4.52 3.31
C TYR A 69 3.27 -4.71 1.94
N PHE A 70 4.26 -5.60 1.89
CA PHE A 70 4.90 -6.01 0.65
C PHE A 70 4.62 -7.49 0.39
N GLY A 71 4.19 -7.81 -0.83
CA GLY A 71 3.95 -9.20 -1.25
C GLY A 71 2.71 -9.85 -0.63
N GLU A 72 1.72 -9.05 -0.23
CA GLU A 72 0.46 -9.57 0.30
C GLU A 72 -0.26 -10.41 -0.75
N GLN A 73 -0.65 -11.64 -0.36
CA GLN A 73 -1.51 -12.47 -1.18
C GLN A 73 -2.96 -12.06 -0.94
N PRO A 74 -3.70 -11.62 -1.96
CA PRO A 74 -5.10 -11.20 -1.79
C PRO A 74 -5.96 -12.37 -1.32
N GLU A 75 -6.76 -12.13 -0.30
CA GLU A 75 -7.71 -13.10 0.25
C GLU A 75 -8.78 -13.42 -0.80
N HIS A 76 -9.05 -14.70 -1.01
CA HIS A 76 -10.08 -15.18 -1.93
C HIS A 76 -11.05 -16.07 -1.17
N VAL A 77 -12.34 -15.73 -1.21
CA VAL A 77 -13.42 -16.60 -0.77
C VAL A 77 -13.91 -17.37 -2.00
N TYR A 78 -13.89 -18.70 -1.92
CA TYR A 78 -14.41 -19.60 -2.95
C TYR A 78 -15.85 -20.02 -2.64
#